data_AF-W4RI90-F1
#
_entry.id   AF-W4RI90-F1
#
_cell.length_a   1.000
_cell.length_b   1.000
_cell.length_c   1.000
_cell.angle_alpha   90.00
_cell.angle_beta   90.00
_cell.angle_gamma   90.00
#
_symmetry.space_group_name_H-M   'P 1'
#
loop_
_entity.id
_entity.type
_entity.pdbx_description
1 polymer ?
#
loop_
_entity_poly.entity_id
_entity_poly.type
_entity_poly.pdbx_seq_one_letter_code
_entity_poly.pdbx_strand_id
1 'polypeptide(L)'
;MTIQWFPGHMAKARREVTEKLKLVDVIFELVDARIPYSSRNPMIDEIIQHKPRIVLLNKADMADKAVTEQWLRHYRQKGITALAINSQAGTG
;
A
#
# COMPACT_ATOMS: atom_id res chain seq x y z
N MET A 1 -8.02 -15.63 10.23
CA MET A 1 -6.88 -16.53 9.97
C MET A 1 -5.60 -15.76 10.21
N THR A 2 -4.65 -16.34 10.94
CA THR A 2 -3.35 -15.72 11.23
C THR A 2 -2.30 -16.27 10.27
N ILE A 3 -1.56 -15.39 9.61
CA ILE A 3 -0.43 -15.76 8.75
C ILE A 3 0.81 -15.92 9.62
N GLN A 4 1.51 -17.04 9.50
CA GLN A 4 2.75 -17.31 10.23
C GLN A 4 3.96 -17.02 9.33
N TRP A 5 4.78 -16.04 9.72
CA TRP A 5 5.95 -15.61 8.96
C TRP A 5 7.21 -16.30 9.44
N PHE A 6 7.72 -17.23 8.63
CA PHE A 6 9.06 -17.82 8.76
C PHE A 6 9.86 -17.49 7.50
N PRO A 7 11.21 -17.57 7.52
CA PRO A 7 12.05 -17.16 6.39
C PRO A 7 11.62 -17.74 5.03
N GLY A 8 11.21 -19.02 4.99
CA GLY A 8 10.72 -19.66 3.77
C GLY A 8 9.42 -19.06 3.21
N HIS A 9 8.46 -18.68 4.06
CA HIS A 9 7.22 -18.04 3.64
C HIS A 9 7.46 -16.63 3.11
N MET A 10 8.33 -15.86 3.78
CA MET A 10 8.71 -14.52 3.33
C MET A 10 9.37 -14.57 1.95
N ALA A 11 10.31 -15.50 1.74
CA ALA A 11 10.98 -15.69 0.45
C ALA A 11 9.99 -16.11 -0.65
N LYS A 12 9.09 -17.05 -0.34
CA LYS A 12 8.05 -17.50 -1.28
C LYS A 12 7.10 -16.36 -1.67
N ALA A 13 6.59 -15.62 -0.69
CA ALA A 13 5.69 -14.48 -0.94
C ALA A 13 6.37 -13.39 -1.77
N ARG A 14 7.63 -13.05 -1.45
CA ARG A 14 8.43 -12.11 -2.24
C ARG A 14 8.53 -12.56 -3.70
N ARG A 15 8.92 -13.81 -3.93
CA ARG A 15 9.05 -14.38 -5.29
C ARG A 15 7.73 -14.32 -6.06
N GLU A 16 6.63 -14.76 -5.44
CA GLU A 16 5.32 -14.78 -6.09
C GLU A 16 4.81 -13.38 -6.43
N VAL A 17 5.05 -12.40 -5.55
CA VAL A 17 4.72 -10.99 -5.84
C VAL A 17 5.56 -10.49 -7.01
N THR A 18 6.88 -10.68 -6.99
CA THR A 18 7.77 -10.23 -8.08
C THR A 18 7.38 -10.83 -9.44
N GLU A 19 6.98 -12.10 -9.50
CA GLU A 19 6.50 -12.70 -10.76
C GLU A 19 5.18 -12.08 -11.23
N LYS A 20 4.22 -11.84 -10.33
CA LYS A 20 2.95 -11.18 -10.68
C LYS A 20 3.15 -9.74 -11.12
N LEU A 21 4.15 -9.04 -10.56
CA LEU A 21 4.45 -7.66 -10.96
C LEU A 21 4.85 -7.55 -12.43
N LYS A 22 5.39 -8.61 -13.05
CA LYS A 22 5.72 -8.61 -14.50
C LYS A 22 4.48 -8.59 -15.40
N LEU A 23 3.32 -8.97 -14.87
CA LEU A 23 2.06 -9.13 -15.62
C LEU A 23 1.17 -7.89 -15.61
N VAL A 24 1.56 -6.83 -14.91
CA VAL A 24 0.73 -5.63 -14.69
C VAL A 24 1.50 -4.36 -15.05
N ASP A 25 0.79 -3.32 -15.48
CA ASP A 25 1.41 -2.02 -15.81
C ASP A 25 1.48 -1.09 -14.60
N VAL A 26 0.52 -1.21 -13.67
CA VAL A 26 0.37 -0.37 -12.49
C VAL A 26 0.07 -1.21 -11.25
N ILE A 27 0.50 -0.74 -10.08
CA ILE A 27 0.30 -1.41 -8.80
C ILE A 27 -0.54 -0.53 -7.88
N PHE A 28 -1.45 -1.15 -7.14
CA PHE A 28 -2.12 -0.51 -6.02
C PHE A 28 -1.47 -0.95 -4.71
N GLU A 29 -0.80 -0.03 -4.04
CA GLU A 29 -0.23 -0.23 -2.72
C GLU A 29 -1.31 0.11 -1.68
N LEU A 30 -1.98 -0.93 -1.16
CA LEU A 30 -3.04 -0.77 -0.16
C LEU A 30 -2.45 -0.65 1.25
N VAL A 31 -2.72 0.45 1.93
CA VAL A 31 -2.28 0.73 3.30
C VAL A 31 -3.47 1.08 4.20
N ASP A 32 -3.30 0.99 5.52
CA ASP A 32 -4.33 1.38 6.48
C ASP A 32 -4.23 2.89 6.75
N ALA A 33 -5.29 3.64 6.50
CA ALA A 33 -5.34 5.10 6.64
C ALA A 33 -4.98 5.59 8.05
N ARG A 34 -5.18 4.75 9.07
CA ARG A 34 -4.86 5.08 10.47
C ARG A 34 -3.35 5.10 10.74
N ILE A 35 -2.59 4.33 9.97
CA ILE A 35 -1.12 4.20 10.11
C ILE A 35 -0.44 4.03 8.73
N PRO A 36 -0.57 5.00 7.80
CA PRO A 36 -0.20 4.79 6.39
C PRO A 36 1.26 4.41 6.16
N TYR A 37 2.17 4.88 7.01
CA TYR A 37 3.58 4.50 6.96
C TYR A 37 3.84 3.13 7.61
N SER A 38 3.35 2.92 8.84
CA SER A 38 3.65 1.72 9.62
C SER A 38 2.98 0.44 9.10
N SER A 39 1.88 0.56 8.35
CA SER A 39 1.24 -0.60 7.72
C SER A 39 1.91 -1.05 6.42
N ARG A 40 2.96 -0.36 5.95
CA ARG A 40 3.67 -0.71 4.72
C ARG A 40 4.63 -1.88 4.95
N ASN A 41 4.86 -2.64 3.90
CA ASN A 41 5.96 -3.60 3.90
C ASN A 41 7.29 -2.83 3.77
N PRO A 42 8.28 -3.05 4.66
CA PRO A 42 9.56 -2.33 4.64
C PRO A 42 10.35 -2.55 3.34
N MET A 43 10.10 -3.64 2.62
CA MET A 43 10.77 -3.99 1.37
C MET A 43 9.94 -3.61 0.12
N ILE A 44 8.83 -2.89 0.27
CA ILE A 44 7.90 -2.64 -0.83
C ILE A 44 8.56 -1.87 -1.98
N ASP A 45 9.39 -0.88 -1.64
CA ASP A 45 10.08 -0.06 -2.64
C ASP A 45 11.12 -0.90 -3.43
N GLU A 46 11.78 -1.88 -2.79
CA GLU A 46 12.67 -2.83 -3.46
C GLU A 46 11.92 -3.80 -4.39
N ILE A 47 10.71 -4.21 -4.00
CA ILE A 47 9.90 -5.18 -4.74
C ILE A 47 9.26 -4.52 -5.97
N ILE A 48 8.75 -3.29 -5.82
CA ILE A 48 8.06 -2.53 -6.88
C ILE A 48 9.04 -1.91 -7.88
N GLN A 49 10.26 -1.60 -7.43
CA GLN A 49 11.29 -0.96 -8.24
C GLN A 49 10.78 0.34 -8.89
N HIS A 50 10.64 0.36 -10.22
CA HIS A 50 10.24 1.55 -11.00
C HIS A 50 8.80 1.47 -11.53
N LYS A 51 8.04 0.44 -11.13
CA LYS A 51 6.69 0.25 -11.67
C LYS A 51 5.74 1.33 -11.11
N PRO A 52 4.94 1.99 -11.97
CA PRO A 52 3.97 2.99 -11.52
C PRO A 52 3.08 2.45 -10.41
N ARG A 53 2.87 3.26 -9.37
CA ARG A 53 2.04 2.89 -8.22
C ARG A 53 1.05 3.98 -7.84
N ILE A 54 -0.08 3.53 -7.31
CA ILE A 54 -1.05 4.37 -6.60
C ILE A 54 -1.19 3.82 -5.17
N VAL A 55 -1.04 4.69 -4.17
CA VAL A 55 -1.19 4.32 -2.76
C VAL A 55 -2.63 4.52 -2.32
N LEU A 56 -3.28 3.48 -1.84
CA LEU A 56 -4.67 3.52 -1.37
C LEU A 56 -4.69 3.47 0.15
N LEU A 57 -5.07 4.59 0.79
CA LEU A 57 -5.26 4.72 2.23
C LEU A 57 -6.67 4.22 2.56
N ASN A 58 -6.80 2.91 2.82
CA ASN A 58 -8.09 2.28 3.10
C ASN A 58 -8.53 2.45 4.55
N LYS A 59 -9.83 2.28 4.82
CA LYS A 59 -10.48 2.56 6.11
C LYS A 59 -10.36 4.03 6.51
N ALA A 60 -10.45 4.93 5.53
CA ALA A 60 -10.37 6.37 5.76
C ALA A 60 -11.48 6.89 6.69
N ASP A 61 -12.61 6.19 6.76
CA ASP A 61 -13.70 6.44 7.71
C ASP A 61 -13.30 6.22 9.18
N MET A 62 -12.30 5.37 9.43
CA MET A 62 -11.77 5.05 10.76
C MET A 62 -10.54 5.88 11.13
N ALA A 63 -10.03 6.72 10.21
CA ALA A 63 -8.84 7.52 10.41
C ALA A 63 -9.18 9.00 10.65
N ASP A 64 -8.27 9.72 11.30
CA ASP A 64 -8.41 11.17 11.41
C ASP A 64 -8.30 11.81 10.02
N LYS A 65 -9.31 12.59 9.63
CA LYS A 65 -9.39 13.21 8.30
C LYS A 65 -8.25 14.21 8.07
N ALA A 66 -7.92 15.03 9.06
CA ALA A 66 -6.88 16.05 8.92
C ALA A 66 -5.49 15.42 8.79
N VAL A 67 -5.23 14.32 9.50
CA VAL A 67 -3.98 13.56 9.40
C VAL A 67 -3.92 12.79 8.08
N THR A 68 -5.04 12.20 7.64
CA THR A 68 -5.12 11.52 6.33
C THR A 68 -4.77 12.48 5.19
N GLU A 69 -5.30 13.70 5.23
CA GLU A 69 -4.97 14.77 4.27
C GLU A 69 -3.49 15.17 4.30
N GLN A 70 -2.83 15.15 5.47
CA GLN A 70 -1.38 15.37 5.56
C GLN A 70 -0.60 14.25 4.85
N TRP A 71 -1.03 13.00 5.00
CA TRP A 71 -0.43 11.87 4.27
C TRP A 71 -0.65 11.95 2.76
N LEU A 72 -1.84 12.32 2.30
CA LEU A 72 -2.10 12.53 0.87
C LEU A 72 -1.19 13.61 0.30
N ARG A 73 -1.02 14.74 1.01
CA ARG A 73 -0.06 15.78 0.64
C ARG A 73 1.39 15.28 0.64
N HIS A 74 1.77 14.49 1.63
CA HIS A 74 3.12 13.90 1.71
C HIS A 74 3.44 13.02 0.49
N TYR A 75 2.51 12.14 0.09
CA TYR A 75 2.69 11.32 -1.11
C TYR A 75 2.73 12.17 -2.37
N ARG A 76 1.84 13.16 -2.50
CA ARG A 76 1.82 14.08 -3.65
C ARG A 76 3.12 14.86 -3.81
N GLN A 77 3.71 15.33 -2.72
CA GLN A 77 5.02 16.01 -2.72
C GLN A 77 6.16 15.10 -3.19
N LYS A 78 6.02 13.79 -2.98
CA LYS A 78 6.96 12.77 -3.49
C LYS A 78 6.65 12.32 -4.93
N GLY A 79 5.68 12.94 -5.60
CA GLY A 79 5.22 12.54 -6.94
C GLY A 79 4.47 11.21 -6.96
N ILE A 80 3.98 10.75 -5.81
CA ILE A 80 3.21 9.50 -5.68
C ILE A 80 1.72 9.84 -5.60
N THR A 81 0.93 9.26 -6.51
CA THR A 81 -0.53 9.37 -6.46
C THR A 81 -1.07 8.58 -5.28
N ALA A 82 -1.89 9.21 -4.43
CA ALA A 82 -2.52 8.58 -3.29
C ALA A 82 -4.00 8.96 -3.18
N LEU A 83 -4.84 8.02 -2.74
CA LEU A 83 -6.28 8.21 -2.53
C LEU A 83 -6.69 7.65 -1.16
N ALA A 84 -7.59 8.35 -0.48
CA ALA A 84 -8.23 7.85 0.74
C ALA A 84 -9.55 7.19 0.37
N ILE A 85 -9.73 5.92 0.77
CA ILE A 85 -10.88 5.11 0.38
C ILE A 85 -11.50 4.40 1.59
N ASN A 86 -12.76 4.00 1.45
CA ASN A 86 -13.41 3.00 2.28
C ASN A 86 -13.92 1.88 1.37
N SER A 87 -13.15 0.79 1.32
CA SER A 87 -13.48 -0.36 0.47
C SER A 87 -14.73 -1.13 0.92
N GLN A 88 -15.20 -0.95 2.16
CA GLN A 88 -16.42 -1.60 2.66
C GLN A 88 -17.68 -0.82 2.30
N ALA A 89 -17.63 0.51 2.39
CA ALA A 89 -18.74 1.38 2.01
C ALA A 89 -18.77 1.70 0.50
N GLY A 90 -17.70 1.40 -0.24
CA GLY A 90 -17.61 1.69 -1.68
C GLY A 90 -17.40 3.17 -1.98
N THR A 91 -16.75 3.91 -1.08
CA THR A 91 -16.52 5.36 -1.23
C THR A 91 -15.04 5.68 -1.37
N GLY A 92 -14.71 6.64 -2.22
CA GLY A 92 -13.33 7.10 -2.45
C GLY A 92 -13.03 7.32 -3.92
#